data_AF-A0A3A8GIN7-F1
#
_entry.id   AF-A0A3A8GIN7-F1
#
_cell.length_a   1.000
_cell.length_b   1.000
_cell.length_c   1.000
_cell.angle_alpha   90.00
_cell.angle_beta   90.00
_cell.angle_gamma   90.00
#
_symmetry.space_group_name_H-M   'P 1'
#
loop_
_entity.id
_entity.type
_entity.pdbx_description
1 polymer ?
#
loop_
_entity_poly.entity_id
_entity_poly.type
_entity_poly.pdbx_seq_one_letter_code
_entity_poly.pdbx_strand_id
1 'polypeptide(L)'
;MTSGRFAPLAAVATVVVSGSLLLLAPAACDSNATVDCGDACAPVEGTYPLAFQDDAGLPAECVNLNVQALADGEPLAIQRTDGGILTGSLKGVALTGQVYASGFLTLTGTPPPSSDGGVSTFFSLTATITGSPEDGGGGSLSGNFTGNYSRIQGTSALRCNVTRPFTATRQ
;
A
#
# COMPACT_ATOMS: atom_id res chain seq x y z
N MET A 1 -64.93 59.29 2.96
CA MET A 1 -64.26 60.42 2.27
C MET A 1 -62.85 59.96 1.93
N THR A 2 -62.62 59.59 0.66
CA THR A 2 -61.68 60.23 -0.28
C THR A 2 -60.21 59.86 0.00
N SER A 3 -59.56 58.93 -0.74
CA SER A 3 -59.06 58.96 -2.12
C SER A 3 -57.67 59.60 -2.28
N GLY A 4 -56.71 58.78 -2.76
CA GLY A 4 -55.59 59.17 -3.62
C GLY A 4 -54.20 59.33 -2.96
N ARG A 5 -53.04 59.07 -3.58
CA ARG A 5 -52.68 58.72 -4.97
C ARG A 5 -51.16 58.37 -5.05
N PHE A 6 -50.83 57.37 -5.88
CA PHE A 6 -49.65 57.16 -6.78
C PHE A 6 -48.16 57.30 -6.35
N ALA A 7 -47.36 56.30 -6.78
CA ALA A 7 -45.89 56.17 -6.74
C ALA A 7 -45.16 56.98 -7.85
N PRO A 8 -43.80 57.09 -7.83
CA PRO A 8 -42.98 56.16 -8.64
C PRO A 8 -41.55 55.83 -8.16
N LEU A 9 -41.13 54.61 -8.56
CA LEU A 9 -39.83 54.04 -9.01
C LEU A 9 -38.45 54.74 -8.84
N ALA A 10 -37.50 53.88 -8.45
CA ALA A 10 -36.12 53.64 -8.98
C ALA A 10 -34.91 54.44 -8.45
N ALA A 11 -33.94 53.69 -7.87
CA ALA A 11 -32.48 53.73 -8.13
C ALA A 11 -31.78 52.80 -7.10
N VAL A 12 -31.32 51.60 -7.48
CA VAL A 12 -29.98 51.26 -8.05
C VAL A 12 -28.85 51.20 -7.00
N ALA A 13 -28.35 49.97 -6.82
CA ALA A 13 -26.99 49.51 -6.49
C ALA A 13 -26.26 50.07 -5.25
N THR A 14 -26.28 49.28 -4.16
CA THR A 14 -25.20 49.19 -3.16
C THR A 14 -24.02 48.42 -3.80
N VAL A 15 -22.82 48.99 -4.01
CA VAL A 15 -21.72 49.26 -3.04
C VAL A 15 -21.42 47.97 -2.25
N VAL A 16 -20.23 47.35 -2.23
CA VAL A 16 -18.87 47.87 -2.03
C VAL A 16 -17.82 46.84 -2.52
N VAL A 17 -16.73 47.36 -3.06
CA VAL A 17 -15.44 46.70 -3.30
C VAL A 17 -14.77 46.34 -1.97
N SER A 18 -14.14 45.17 -1.85
CA SER A 18 -12.77 44.95 -1.32
C SER A 18 -12.58 43.52 -0.79
N GLY A 19 -11.48 42.88 -1.19
CA GLY A 19 -10.81 41.93 -0.32
C GLY A 19 -10.63 40.52 -0.88
N SER A 20 -9.44 40.31 -1.43
CA SER A 20 -8.71 39.03 -1.39
C SER A 20 -9.18 37.94 -2.35
N LEU A 21 -8.44 37.84 -3.46
CA LEU A 21 -8.18 36.57 -4.15
C LEU A 21 -7.89 35.47 -3.12
N LEU A 22 -8.88 34.66 -2.79
CA LEU A 22 -8.61 33.30 -2.35
C LEU A 22 -8.32 32.52 -3.62
N LEU A 23 -7.03 32.43 -3.90
CA LEU A 23 -6.43 31.45 -4.78
C LEU A 23 -7.21 30.13 -4.63
N LEU A 24 -7.97 29.77 -5.67
CA LEU A 24 -8.22 28.36 -5.95
C LEU A 24 -6.82 27.79 -6.18
N ALA A 25 -6.19 27.35 -5.10
CA ALA A 25 -5.06 26.46 -5.20
C ALA A 25 -5.57 25.27 -6.02
N PRO A 26 -4.97 24.95 -7.18
CA PRO A 26 -5.06 23.57 -7.61
C PRO A 26 -4.54 22.77 -6.41
N ALA A 27 -5.36 21.86 -5.88
CA ALA A 27 -4.81 20.78 -5.09
C ALA A 27 -3.78 20.14 -6.01
N ALA A 28 -2.52 20.52 -5.79
CA ALA A 28 -1.39 19.92 -6.44
C ALA A 28 -1.40 18.48 -5.95
N CYS A 29 -2.05 17.62 -6.72
CA CYS A 29 -1.62 16.24 -6.86
C CYS A 29 -0.19 16.32 -7.38
N ASP A 30 0.74 16.54 -6.45
CA ASP A 30 2.11 16.11 -6.64
C ASP A 30 2.02 14.59 -6.77
N SER A 31 2.02 14.11 -8.01
CA SER A 31 1.94 12.70 -8.35
C SER A 31 3.17 11.90 -7.90
N ASN A 32 3.99 12.44 -7.01
CA ASN A 32 5.21 11.81 -6.52
C ASN A 32 5.51 12.09 -5.03
N ALA A 33 4.58 12.73 -4.31
CA ALA A 33 4.69 12.87 -2.87
C ALA A 33 4.23 11.57 -2.21
N THR A 34 5.03 11.04 -1.27
CA THR A 34 4.62 10.04 -0.28
C THR A 34 3.54 10.66 0.61
N VAL A 35 2.33 10.79 0.08
CA VAL A 35 1.17 11.18 0.86
C VAL A 35 0.82 9.97 1.71
N ASP A 36 1.28 10.00 2.97
CA ASP A 36 0.68 9.18 4.03
C ASP A 36 -0.79 9.56 4.07
N CYS A 37 -1.63 8.71 3.48
CA CYS A 37 -3.05 9.01 3.36
C CYS A 37 -3.80 8.74 4.66
N GLY A 38 -3.14 8.32 5.75
CA GLY A 38 -3.78 8.07 7.04
C GLY A 38 -5.10 7.30 6.90
N ASP A 39 -6.14 7.72 7.60
CA ASP A 39 -7.48 7.11 7.54
C ASP A 39 -8.22 7.29 6.19
N ALA A 40 -7.66 8.06 5.25
CA ALA A 40 -8.20 8.26 3.91
C ALA A 40 -7.66 7.27 2.87
N CYS A 41 -6.71 6.40 3.23
CA CYS A 41 -6.26 5.32 2.34
C CYS A 41 -7.33 4.22 2.20
N ALA A 42 -7.28 3.47 1.10
CA ALA A 42 -8.08 2.27 0.93
C ALA A 42 -7.93 1.30 2.13
N PRO A 43 -9.02 0.67 2.59
CA PRO A 43 -8.98 -0.27 3.71
C PRO A 43 -8.32 -1.59 3.26
N VAL A 44 -7.11 -1.81 3.75
CA VAL A 44 -6.23 -2.94 3.40
C VAL A 44 -6.00 -3.90 4.54
N GLU A 45 -6.57 -3.62 5.71
CA GLU A 45 -6.34 -4.37 6.92
C GLU A 45 -7.06 -5.71 6.82
N GLY A 46 -6.38 -6.84 7.00
CA GLY A 46 -7.02 -8.14 6.84
C GLY A 46 -6.03 -9.28 6.68
N THR A 47 -6.56 -10.49 6.48
CA THR A 47 -5.74 -11.67 6.19
C THR A 47 -5.89 -12.03 4.73
N TYR A 48 -4.76 -12.16 4.05
CA TYR A 48 -4.64 -12.38 2.62
C TYR A 48 -3.84 -13.66 2.36
N PRO A 49 -4.50 -14.82 2.15
CA PRO A 49 -3.81 -16.02 1.71
C PRO A 49 -3.18 -15.77 0.34
N LEU A 50 -1.85 -15.86 0.26
CA LEU A 50 -1.13 -15.63 -0.98
C LEU A 50 -1.34 -16.79 -1.95
N ALA A 51 -1.71 -16.49 -3.19
CA ALA A 51 -1.71 -17.43 -4.30
C ALA A 51 -0.65 -16.98 -5.31
N PHE A 52 0.42 -17.75 -5.46
CA PHE A 52 1.49 -17.40 -6.38
C PHE A 52 1.15 -17.87 -7.79
N GLN A 53 1.35 -16.98 -8.77
CA GLN A 53 1.18 -17.32 -10.17
C GLN A 53 2.48 -17.94 -10.69
N ASP A 54 2.35 -18.98 -11.51
CA ASP A 54 3.48 -19.64 -12.17
C ASP A 54 4.58 -20.13 -11.21
N ASP A 55 4.22 -21.00 -10.25
CA ASP A 55 5.16 -21.60 -9.31
C ASP A 55 6.14 -22.57 -10.02
N ALA A 56 7.11 -21.99 -10.73
CA ALA A 56 8.23 -22.71 -11.33
C ALA A 56 9.24 -23.22 -10.27
N GLY A 57 8.93 -23.08 -8.98
CA GLY A 57 9.82 -23.39 -7.88
C GLY A 57 10.91 -22.34 -7.68
N LEU A 58 11.84 -22.64 -6.79
CA LEU A 58 12.98 -21.77 -6.51
C LEU A 58 14.07 -21.94 -7.58
N PRO A 59 14.76 -20.85 -7.96
CA PRO A 59 16.00 -20.94 -8.72
C PRO A 59 17.03 -21.85 -8.04
N ALA A 60 17.86 -22.54 -8.83
CA ALA A 60 18.82 -23.52 -8.30
C ALA A 60 19.77 -22.91 -7.27
N GLU A 61 20.17 -21.66 -7.44
CA GLU A 61 20.97 -20.91 -6.47
C GLU A 61 20.29 -20.74 -5.10
N CYS A 62 18.96 -20.63 -5.05
CA CYS A 62 18.21 -20.58 -3.81
C CYS A 62 18.10 -21.96 -3.15
N VAL A 63 17.92 -23.01 -3.96
CA VAL A 63 17.92 -24.39 -3.46
C VAL A 63 19.27 -24.74 -2.85
N ASN A 64 20.38 -24.32 -3.48
CA ASN A 64 21.74 -24.50 -2.95
C ASN A 64 21.99 -23.74 -1.64
N LEU A 65 21.24 -22.65 -1.41
CA LEU A 65 21.25 -21.90 -0.16
C LEU A 65 20.32 -22.49 0.91
N ASN A 66 19.66 -23.62 0.63
CA ASN A 66 18.67 -24.26 1.49
C ASN A 66 17.49 -23.32 1.81
N VAL A 67 17.16 -22.42 0.88
CA VAL A 67 16.01 -21.53 0.98
C VAL A 67 14.73 -22.35 0.80
N GLN A 68 13.74 -22.13 1.66
CA GLN A 68 12.41 -22.70 1.50
C GLN A 68 11.51 -21.72 0.75
N ALA A 69 10.78 -22.21 -0.25
CA ALA A 69 9.77 -21.42 -0.93
C ALA A 69 8.65 -21.05 0.05
N LEU A 70 8.02 -19.90 -0.18
CA LEU A 70 6.71 -19.62 0.41
C LEU A 70 5.68 -20.53 -0.27
N ALA A 71 4.87 -21.20 0.53
CA ALA A 71 3.81 -22.06 0.03
C ALA A 71 2.61 -21.22 -0.43
N ASP A 72 1.84 -21.76 -1.37
CA ASP A 72 0.51 -21.23 -1.65
C ASP A 72 -0.39 -21.32 -0.42
N GLY A 73 -1.22 -20.31 -0.23
CA GLY A 73 -2.10 -20.13 0.91
C GLY A 73 -1.42 -19.54 2.15
N GLU A 74 -0.13 -19.19 2.09
CA GLU A 74 0.56 -18.56 3.23
C GLU A 74 -0.16 -17.25 3.60
N PRO A 75 -0.59 -17.07 4.86
CA PRO A 75 -1.38 -15.92 5.26
C PRO A 75 -0.48 -14.68 5.39
N LEU A 76 -0.76 -13.66 4.59
CA LEU A 76 -0.27 -12.30 4.80
C LEU A 76 -1.30 -11.55 5.66
N ALA A 77 -0.99 -11.34 6.94
CA ALA A 77 -1.83 -10.54 7.82
C ALA A 77 -1.37 -9.08 7.75
N ILE A 78 -2.22 -8.17 7.30
CA ILE A 78 -1.94 -6.74 7.17
C ILE A 78 -2.73 -5.96 8.23
N GLN A 79 -2.06 -5.07 8.94
CA GLN A 79 -2.64 -4.21 9.97
C GLN A 79 -2.06 -2.81 9.84
N ARG A 80 -2.88 -1.81 10.13
CA ARG A 80 -2.43 -0.43 10.26
C ARG A 80 -2.16 -0.12 11.72
N THR A 81 -1.01 0.49 11.99
CA THR A 81 -0.69 1.01 13.32
C THR A 81 -0.98 2.50 13.40
N ASP A 82 -1.10 3.02 14.63
CA ASP A 82 -1.27 4.45 14.86
C ASP A 82 -0.16 5.25 14.16
N GLY A 83 -0.56 6.25 13.37
CA GLY A 83 0.37 7.06 12.57
C GLY A 83 0.55 6.64 11.11
N GLY A 84 -0.37 5.87 10.53
CA GLY A 84 -0.43 5.62 9.08
C GLY A 84 0.50 4.51 8.56
N ILE A 85 1.37 3.99 9.43
CA ILE A 85 2.30 2.91 9.08
C ILE A 85 1.53 1.60 8.86
N LEU A 86 1.83 0.95 7.73
CA LEU A 86 1.31 -0.37 7.42
C LEU A 86 2.27 -1.43 7.95
N THR A 87 1.73 -2.38 8.70
CA THR A 87 2.45 -3.54 9.20
C THR A 87 1.88 -4.81 8.58
N GLY A 88 2.73 -5.79 8.37
CA GLY A 88 2.38 -7.08 7.81
C GLY A 88 3.04 -8.20 8.60
N SER A 89 2.47 -9.40 8.55
CA SER A 89 3.16 -10.62 8.97
C SER A 89 3.01 -11.68 7.90
N LEU A 90 4.13 -12.29 7.51
CA LEU A 90 4.18 -13.36 6.52
C LEU A 90 5.14 -14.45 7.01
N LYS A 91 4.66 -15.69 7.21
CA LYS A 91 5.46 -16.80 7.75
C LYS A 91 6.24 -16.41 9.03
N GLY A 92 5.62 -15.63 9.91
CA GLY A 92 6.26 -15.13 11.14
C GLY A 92 7.29 -14.00 10.94
N VAL A 93 7.49 -13.52 9.73
CA VAL A 93 8.31 -12.35 9.43
C VAL A 93 7.47 -11.09 9.58
N ALA A 94 7.90 -10.19 10.46
CA ALA A 94 7.31 -8.86 10.56
C ALA A 94 7.73 -8.02 9.34
N LEU A 95 6.74 -7.50 8.65
CA LEU A 95 6.88 -6.60 7.51
C LEU A 95 6.37 -5.22 7.92
N THR A 96 6.98 -4.18 7.39
CA THR A 96 6.58 -2.79 7.57
C THR A 96 6.65 -2.07 6.23
N GLY A 97 5.72 -1.15 6.03
CA GLY A 97 5.73 -0.26 4.89
C GLY A 97 4.53 0.68 4.92
N GLN A 98 3.95 0.93 3.75
CA GLN A 98 2.95 1.97 3.58
C GLN A 98 1.99 1.65 2.43
N VAL A 99 0.80 2.23 2.51
CA VAL A 99 -0.19 2.24 1.44
C VAL A 99 -0.30 3.67 0.92
N TYR A 100 -0.40 3.80 -0.40
CA TYR A 100 -0.50 5.06 -1.11
C TYR A 100 -1.94 5.34 -1.52
N ALA A 101 -2.28 6.61 -1.73
CA ALA A 101 -3.62 7.02 -2.17
C ALA A 101 -4.05 6.39 -3.52
N SER A 102 -3.09 5.94 -4.34
CA SER A 102 -3.34 5.21 -5.59
C SER A 102 -3.83 3.77 -5.38
N GLY A 103 -3.85 3.27 -4.14
CA GLY A 103 -4.12 1.87 -3.82
C GLY A 103 -2.92 0.95 -4.02
N PHE A 104 -1.74 1.49 -4.33
CA PHE A 104 -0.48 0.75 -4.28
C PHE A 104 -0.03 0.60 -2.82
N LEU A 105 0.60 -0.52 -2.49
CA LEU A 105 1.19 -0.75 -1.18
C LEU A 105 2.57 -1.40 -1.31
N THR A 106 3.41 -1.12 -0.32
CA THR A 106 4.72 -1.76 -0.15
C THR A 106 4.86 -2.28 1.27
N LEU A 107 5.40 -3.47 1.41
CA LEU A 107 5.70 -4.11 2.69
C LEU A 107 7.08 -4.74 2.60
N THR A 108 7.96 -4.42 3.54
CA THR A 108 9.33 -4.94 3.57
C THR A 108 9.69 -5.43 4.95
N GLY A 109 10.51 -6.47 5.03
CA GLY A 109 10.96 -6.95 6.33
C GLY A 109 12.09 -7.95 6.22
N THR A 110 12.79 -8.09 7.33
CA THR A 110 13.93 -8.99 7.46
C THR A 110 13.57 -9.99 8.56
N PRO A 111 13.43 -11.29 8.26
CA PRO A 111 13.29 -12.29 9.32
C PRO A 111 14.47 -12.19 10.30
N PRO A 112 14.27 -12.61 11.55
CA PRO A 112 15.38 -12.75 12.48
C PRO A 112 16.46 -13.67 11.88
N PRO A 113 17.74 -13.37 12.10
CA PRO A 113 18.82 -14.20 11.60
C PRO A 113 18.63 -15.63 12.10
N SER A 114 18.74 -16.60 11.18
CA SER A 114 18.63 -18.01 11.55
C SER A 114 19.71 -18.37 12.56
N SER A 115 19.34 -19.16 13.57
CA SER A 115 20.23 -19.74 14.59
C SER A 115 21.43 -20.48 13.99
N ASP A 116 21.26 -20.95 12.75
CA ASP A 116 22.21 -21.80 12.03
C ASP A 116 23.29 -20.95 11.31
N GLY A 117 23.29 -19.63 11.52
CA GLY A 117 24.34 -18.69 11.10
C GLY A 117 24.49 -18.50 9.59
N GLY A 118 23.52 -18.95 8.79
CA GLY A 118 23.74 -19.16 7.35
C GLY A 118 23.20 -18.08 6.43
N VAL A 119 21.90 -17.77 6.48
CA VAL A 119 21.22 -17.05 5.39
C VAL A 119 20.59 -15.77 5.92
N SER A 120 21.14 -14.63 5.51
CA SER A 120 20.47 -13.34 5.61
C SER A 120 19.38 -13.28 4.55
N THR A 121 18.18 -12.93 4.98
CA THR A 121 16.98 -12.93 4.15
C THR A 121 16.31 -11.56 4.24
N PHE A 122 15.80 -11.06 3.13
CA PHE A 122 15.02 -9.83 3.07
C PHE A 122 13.81 -10.05 2.16
N PHE A 123 12.62 -9.74 2.67
CA PHE A 123 11.36 -9.84 1.96
C PHE A 123 10.86 -8.46 1.57
N SER A 124 10.33 -8.37 0.36
CA SER A 124 9.67 -7.19 -0.18
C SER A 124 8.42 -7.64 -0.90
N LEU A 125 7.26 -7.09 -0.55
CA LEU A 125 6.02 -7.22 -1.30
C LEU A 125 5.63 -5.86 -1.84
N THR A 126 5.26 -5.84 -3.11
CA THR A 126 4.60 -4.70 -3.74
C THR A 126 3.29 -5.17 -4.33
N ALA A 127 2.20 -4.47 -4.05
CA ALA A 127 0.89 -4.87 -4.55
C ALA A 127 0.00 -3.67 -4.82
N THR A 128 -1.00 -3.88 -5.66
CA THR A 128 -2.10 -2.95 -5.86
C THR A 128 -3.38 -3.58 -5.34
N ILE A 129 -4.18 -2.79 -4.64
CA ILE A 129 -5.48 -3.20 -4.14
C ILE A 129 -6.49 -3.08 -5.27
N THR A 130 -7.27 -4.13 -5.47
CA THR A 130 -8.35 -4.20 -6.45
C THR A 130 -9.64 -4.61 -5.75
N GLY A 131 -10.76 -3.97 -6.12
CA GLY A 131 -12.06 -4.16 -5.47
C GLY A 131 -12.21 -3.28 -4.22
N SER A 132 -13.20 -2.40 -4.23
CA SER A 132 -13.53 -1.58 -3.06
C SER A 132 -14.50 -2.31 -2.15
N PRO A 133 -14.43 -2.10 -0.83
CA PRO A 133 -15.36 -2.70 0.13
C PRO A 133 -16.83 -2.31 -0.13
N GLU A 134 -17.07 -1.18 -0.80
CA GLU A 134 -18.40 -0.71 -1.20
C GLU A 134 -19.07 -1.57 -2.27
N ASP A 135 -18.32 -2.40 -3.01
CA ASP A 135 -18.85 -3.33 -4.00
C ASP A 135 -19.21 -4.71 -3.41
N GLY A 136 -19.08 -4.90 -2.09
CA GLY A 136 -19.37 -6.18 -1.42
C GLY A 136 -18.39 -7.31 -1.76
N GLY A 137 -17.36 -7.04 -2.57
CA GLY A 137 -16.24 -7.94 -2.85
C GLY A 137 -15.12 -7.72 -1.84
N GLY A 138 -14.62 -8.81 -1.24
CA GLY A 138 -13.43 -8.75 -0.39
C GLY A 138 -12.26 -8.13 -1.16
N GLY A 139 -11.65 -7.08 -0.61
CA GLY A 139 -10.51 -6.40 -1.23
C GLY A 139 -9.45 -7.43 -1.64
N SER A 140 -8.96 -7.32 -2.87
CA SER A 140 -7.96 -8.22 -3.42
C SER A 140 -6.63 -7.49 -3.61
N LEU A 141 -5.54 -8.21 -3.49
CA LEU A 141 -4.18 -7.75 -3.74
C LEU A 141 -3.66 -8.47 -4.97
N SER A 142 -3.02 -7.72 -5.85
CA SER A 142 -2.27 -8.27 -6.98
C SER A 142 -0.90 -7.61 -7.02
N GLY A 143 0.16 -8.41 -7.06
CA GLY A 143 1.49 -7.88 -6.82
C GLY A 143 2.63 -8.85 -7.08
N ASN A 144 3.80 -8.48 -6.58
CA ASN A 144 5.01 -9.28 -6.61
C ASN A 144 5.58 -9.45 -5.21
N PHE A 145 5.93 -10.68 -4.88
CA PHE A 145 6.78 -11.01 -3.75
C PHE A 145 8.22 -11.13 -4.23
N THR A 146 9.13 -10.49 -3.53
CA THR A 146 10.57 -10.60 -3.76
C THR A 146 11.27 -11.04 -2.48
N GLY A 147 11.99 -12.16 -2.56
CA GLY A 147 12.87 -12.67 -1.51
C GLY A 147 14.32 -12.54 -1.93
N ASN A 148 15.14 -11.83 -1.15
CA ASN A 148 16.58 -11.74 -1.32
C ASN A 148 17.26 -12.56 -0.24
N TYR A 149 18.10 -13.51 -0.65
CA TYR A 149 18.79 -14.43 0.23
C TYR A 149 20.29 -14.30 0.02
N SER A 150 21.06 -14.29 1.10
CA SER A 150 22.51 -14.25 1.01
C SER A 150 23.18 -15.01 2.14
N ARG A 151 24.28 -15.69 1.84
CA ARG A 151 25.07 -16.45 2.81
C ARG A 151 26.54 -16.16 2.62
N ILE A 152 27.24 -15.93 3.72
CA ILE A 152 28.70 -15.90 3.71
C ILE A 152 29.21 -17.33 3.90
N GLN A 153 30.06 -17.79 3.00
CA GLN A 153 30.71 -19.09 3.05
C GLN A 153 32.22 -18.89 2.83
N GLY A 154 32.99 -18.91 3.92
CA GLY A 154 34.41 -18.58 3.87
C GLY A 154 34.64 -17.12 3.44
N THR A 155 35.36 -16.93 2.33
CA THR A 155 35.62 -15.60 1.72
C THR A 155 34.62 -15.21 0.64
N SER A 156 33.65 -16.08 0.33
CA SER A 156 32.70 -15.88 -0.77
C SER A 156 31.28 -15.59 -0.24
N ALA A 157 30.54 -14.74 -0.95
CA ALA A 157 29.15 -14.45 -0.67
C ALA A 157 28.27 -15.10 -1.75
N LEU A 158 27.44 -16.06 -1.34
CA LEU A 158 26.40 -16.63 -2.17
C LEU A 158 25.15 -15.76 -2.06
N ARG A 159 24.47 -15.50 -3.18
CA ARG A 159 23.26 -14.69 -3.22
C ARG A 159 22.24 -15.34 -4.15
N CYS A 160 20.97 -15.23 -3.79
CA CYS A 160 19.84 -15.59 -4.63
C CYS A 160 18.74 -14.53 -4.51
N ASN A 161 18.04 -14.26 -5.61
CA ASN A 161 16.82 -13.47 -5.62
C ASN A 161 15.68 -14.33 -6.17
N VAL A 162 14.52 -14.24 -5.54
CA VAL A 162 13.27 -14.86 -5.99
C VAL A 162 12.29 -13.74 -6.20
N THR A 163 11.67 -13.67 -7.36
CA THR A 163 10.52 -12.78 -7.58
C THR A 163 9.37 -13.63 -8.09
N ARG A 164 8.22 -13.55 -7.41
CA ARG A 164 7.03 -14.33 -7.72
C ARG A 164 5.80 -13.41 -7.77
N PRO A 165 5.09 -13.36 -8.91
CA PRO A 165 3.80 -12.70 -8.94
C PRO A 165 2.82 -13.43 -8.03
N PHE A 166 1.95 -12.69 -7.35
CA PHE A 166 0.92 -13.25 -6.49
C PHE A 166 -0.39 -12.49 -6.62
N THR A 167 -1.47 -13.20 -6.30
CA THR A 167 -2.78 -12.61 -5.99
C THR A 167 -3.20 -13.05 -4.59
N ALA A 168 -4.01 -12.24 -3.91
CA ALA A 168 -4.55 -12.63 -2.62
C ALA A 168 -5.88 -11.94 -2.38
N THR A 169 -6.90 -12.68 -1.96
CA THR A 169 -8.23 -12.12 -1.66
C THR A 169 -8.42 -12.09 -0.15
N ARG A 170 -8.89 -10.96 0.38
CA ARG A 170 -9.13 -10.79 1.81
C ARG A 170 -10.14 -11.82 2.33
N GLN A 171 -9.80 -12.47 3.44
CA GLN A 171 -10.69 -13.33 4.23
C GLN A 171 -11.53 -12.55 5.25
#